data_AF-A0AAD7VPR8-F1
#
_entry.id   AF-A0AAD7VPR8-F1
#
_cell.length_a   1.000
_cell.length_b   1.000
_cell.length_c   1.000
_cell.angle_alpha   90.00
_cell.angle_beta   90.00
_cell.angle_gamma   90.00
#
_symmetry.space_group_name_H-M   'P 1'
#
loop_
_entity.id
_entity.type
_entity.pdbx_description
1 polymer ?
#
loop_
_entity_poly.entity_id
_entity_poly.type
_entity_poly.pdbx_seq_one_letter_code
_entity_poly.pdbx_strand_id
1 'polypeptide(L)'
;MSGLQKLTSDRLGDTIKDGAAAKSITYPFTLKEEQMLLNPPDSEFEFMELYESLEKELQDVSDRVFVQFRNTAHSHLKSCEMLIGQANKTLEMFDRLASGFDSVKRQTSTFQDACDSLSTEQLRLETLANDLETHLKPFNMLEEITRRLNAPGTDFVKEDGFRRMLESLDQCIDYVEIHSNFNSVDLYQMRFRQCMTRALTLIRVYFVNSIRDVTNDVQSRIAAKALNDATQSALFYTKFRVDAPLLQSLTSEIQTRCEGHEEYASLLGDCYKAYIYARKKLITPTVAKRVNDMRNSIVDLLQLTRQSIAYMRTVCIDEYDLFYAIFTEGEEVVYDLLEGLCEPLHDVLRNRIIHEKKAEVLYELCSLLQGLSSQDSEESEFKCTGMIWISP
;
A
#
# COMPACT_ATOMS: atom_id res chain seq x y z
N MET A 1 44.17 36.99 3.98
CA MET A 1 44.56 38.43 4.06
C MET A 1 45.90 38.61 4.80
N SER A 2 46.99 37.98 4.32
CA SER A 2 48.32 38.14 4.96
C SER A 2 49.50 37.90 3.98
N GLY A 3 49.32 38.18 2.69
CA GLY A 3 50.31 37.83 1.66
C GLY A 3 50.76 38.97 0.74
N LEU A 4 50.39 40.23 1.03
CA LEU A 4 50.51 41.34 0.07
C LEU A 4 51.46 42.48 0.48
N GLN A 5 52.40 42.24 1.40
CA GLN A 5 53.17 43.33 2.03
C GLN A 5 54.69 43.28 1.80
N LYS A 6 55.18 42.66 0.72
CA LYS A 6 56.63 42.46 0.52
C LYS A 6 57.21 42.83 -0.85
N LEU A 7 56.57 43.71 -1.63
CA LEU A 7 57.08 44.07 -2.97
C LEU A 7 57.24 45.58 -3.26
N THR A 8 57.32 46.43 -2.25
CA THR A 8 57.58 47.86 -2.44
C THR A 8 58.85 48.28 -1.72
N SER A 9 60.01 47.82 -2.20
CA SER A 9 61.32 48.30 -1.75
C SER A 9 62.40 47.83 -2.72
N ASP A 10 62.31 48.20 -3.98
CA ASP A 10 63.49 48.28 -4.86
C ASP A 10 63.21 49.37 -5.89
N ARG A 11 63.21 50.61 -5.40
CA ARG A 11 63.24 51.78 -6.26
C ARG A 11 64.63 51.83 -6.89
N LEU A 12 64.65 51.63 -8.20
CA LEU A 12 65.71 51.90 -9.19
C LEU A 12 66.21 53.39 -9.18
N GLY A 13 66.32 54.03 -8.03
CA GLY A 13 66.73 55.43 -7.89
C GLY A 13 68.24 55.65 -7.80
N ASP A 14 69.03 54.61 -7.54
CA ASP A 14 70.43 54.77 -7.09
C ASP A 14 71.49 54.56 -8.19
N THR A 15 71.10 54.50 -9.47
CA THR A 15 72.05 54.23 -10.58
C THR A 15 72.15 55.33 -11.61
N ILE A 16 71.92 56.59 -11.22
CA ILE A 16 72.49 57.73 -11.92
C ILE A 16 73.46 58.38 -10.94
N LYS A 17 74.61 57.73 -10.74
CA LYS A 17 75.78 58.48 -10.31
C LYS A 17 76.10 59.41 -11.47
N ASP A 18 75.83 60.70 -11.28
CA ASP A 18 76.40 61.81 -12.04
C ASP A 18 77.92 61.76 -11.92
N GLY A 19 78.50 60.76 -12.59
CA GLY A 19 79.90 60.44 -12.63
C GLY A 19 80.52 61.11 -13.85
N ALA A 20 80.60 62.43 -13.79
CA ALA A 20 81.64 63.26 -14.40
C ALA A 20 81.16 64.70 -14.24
N ALA A 21 81.69 65.40 -13.23
CA ALA A 21 81.71 66.85 -13.26
C ALA A 21 82.17 67.27 -14.66
N ALA A 22 81.29 67.94 -15.41
CA ALA A 22 81.64 68.53 -16.68
C ALA A 22 82.81 69.48 -16.42
N LYS A 23 84.01 69.06 -16.80
CA LYS A 23 85.19 69.93 -16.74
C LYS A 23 84.88 71.11 -17.67
N SER A 24 84.68 72.28 -17.07
CA SER A 24 84.50 73.54 -17.78
C SER A 24 85.79 73.81 -18.57
N ILE A 25 85.69 73.77 -19.90
CA ILE A 25 86.82 73.96 -20.83
C ILE A 25 87.32 75.42 -20.80
N THR A 26 86.58 76.32 -20.16
CA THR A 26 86.92 77.75 -20.17
C THR A 26 87.68 78.19 -18.91
N TYR A 27 87.53 77.49 -17.78
CA TYR A 27 88.23 77.82 -16.52
C TYR A 27 87.93 76.84 -15.37
N PRO A 28 88.86 76.63 -14.40
CA PRO A 28 90.28 77.00 -14.44
C PRO A 28 91.07 76.09 -15.39
N PHE A 29 92.10 76.66 -16.01
CA PHE A 29 93.02 75.91 -16.88
C PHE A 29 93.61 74.72 -16.11
N THR A 30 93.71 73.59 -16.78
CA THR A 30 94.44 72.44 -16.26
C THR A 30 95.93 72.76 -16.17
N LEU A 31 96.65 72.14 -15.23
CA LEU A 31 98.10 72.30 -15.05
C LEU A 31 98.92 72.12 -16.35
N LYS A 32 98.37 71.35 -17.30
CA LYS A 32 98.94 71.13 -18.64
C LYS A 32 98.76 72.36 -19.55
N GLU A 33 97.55 72.92 -19.60
CA GLU A 33 97.24 74.15 -20.34
C GLU A 33 98.00 75.36 -19.79
N GLU A 34 98.18 75.42 -18.47
CA GLU A 34 98.95 76.46 -17.79
C GLU A 34 100.45 76.38 -18.14
N GLN A 35 101.02 75.17 -18.19
CA GLN A 35 102.40 74.95 -18.66
C GLN A 35 102.59 75.22 -20.16
N MET A 36 101.56 75.03 -20.97
CA MET A 36 101.59 75.26 -22.43
C MET A 36 101.54 76.75 -22.80
N LEU A 37 100.89 77.59 -22.01
CA LEU A 37 100.91 79.06 -22.20
C LEU A 37 102.28 79.68 -21.88
N LEU A 38 103.05 79.04 -21.00
CA LEU A 38 104.36 79.50 -20.56
C LEU A 38 105.51 79.13 -21.51
N ASN A 39 105.34 78.11 -22.35
CA ASN A 39 106.31 77.68 -23.37
C ASN A 39 105.60 77.44 -24.71
N PRO A 40 105.55 78.43 -25.63
CA PRO A 40 105.01 78.20 -26.95
C PRO A 40 105.94 77.29 -27.77
N PRO A 41 105.42 76.32 -28.52
CA PRO A 41 106.24 75.44 -29.36
C PRO A 41 106.83 76.21 -30.56
N ASP A 42 108.12 76.02 -30.84
CA ASP A 42 108.85 76.71 -31.92
C ASP A 42 108.60 76.10 -33.31
N SER A 43 107.86 74.99 -33.40
CA SER A 43 107.59 74.27 -34.66
C SER A 43 106.09 74.24 -35.01
N GLU A 44 105.75 74.62 -36.24
CA GLU A 44 104.39 74.61 -36.80
C GLU A 44 103.72 73.22 -36.73
N PHE A 45 104.52 72.16 -36.74
CA PHE A 45 104.04 70.78 -36.61
C PHE A 45 103.55 70.46 -35.18
N GLU A 46 104.27 70.91 -34.15
CA GLU A 46 103.87 70.71 -32.75
C GLU A 46 102.59 71.50 -32.40
N PHE A 47 102.41 72.68 -33.01
CA PHE A 47 101.18 73.47 -32.85
C PHE A 47 99.98 72.78 -33.51
N MET A 48 100.15 72.17 -34.69
CA MET A 48 99.08 71.47 -35.40
C MET A 48 98.63 70.22 -34.62
N GLU A 49 99.58 69.43 -34.09
CA GLU A 49 99.28 68.25 -33.27
C GLU A 49 98.56 68.64 -31.97
N LEU A 50 98.94 69.77 -31.38
CA LEU A 50 98.28 70.33 -30.20
C LEU A 50 96.85 70.79 -30.50
N TYR A 51 96.66 71.51 -31.61
CA TYR A 51 95.34 71.97 -32.04
C TYR A 51 94.42 70.78 -32.33
N GLU A 52 94.91 69.76 -33.02
CA GLU A 52 94.16 68.53 -33.29
C GLU A 52 93.81 67.78 -32.00
N SER A 53 94.69 67.81 -30.99
CA SER A 53 94.40 67.24 -29.65
C SER A 53 93.32 68.04 -28.91
N LEU A 54 93.38 69.36 -28.95
CA LEU A 54 92.38 70.23 -28.28
C LEU A 54 91.02 70.15 -28.99
N GLU A 55 91.02 70.09 -30.32
CA GLU A 55 89.83 69.89 -31.15
C GLU A 55 89.18 68.53 -30.85
N LYS A 56 89.98 67.46 -30.72
CA LYS A 56 89.49 66.15 -30.25
C LYS A 56 88.91 66.19 -28.85
N GLU A 57 89.52 66.92 -27.92
CA GLU A 57 89.01 67.03 -26.55
C GLU A 57 87.71 67.84 -26.47
N LEU A 58 87.59 68.93 -27.24
CA LEU A 58 86.35 69.69 -27.40
C LEU A 58 85.23 68.84 -28.04
N GLN A 59 85.58 68.08 -29.09
CA GLN A 59 84.64 67.17 -29.75
C GLN A 59 84.17 66.06 -28.80
N ASP A 60 85.09 65.46 -28.03
CA ASP A 60 84.75 64.45 -27.02
C ASP A 60 83.83 65.00 -25.93
N VAL A 61 84.00 66.25 -25.50
CA VAL A 61 83.13 66.86 -24.49
C VAL A 61 81.75 67.21 -25.06
N SER A 62 81.69 67.71 -26.30
CA SER A 62 80.42 67.90 -27.02
C SER A 62 79.67 66.57 -27.19
N ASP A 63 80.38 65.53 -27.60
CA ASP A 63 79.82 64.20 -27.84
C ASP A 63 79.43 63.47 -26.53
N ARG A 64 80.06 63.79 -25.40
CA ARG A 64 79.71 63.20 -24.09
C ARG A 64 78.26 63.41 -23.69
N VAL A 65 77.67 64.58 -23.92
CA VAL A 65 76.27 64.85 -23.57
C VAL A 65 75.33 63.98 -24.40
N PHE A 66 75.62 63.84 -25.70
CA PHE A 66 74.86 62.97 -26.60
C PHE A 66 75.05 61.49 -26.26
N VAL A 67 76.25 61.08 -25.86
CA VAL A 67 76.54 59.70 -25.41
C VAL A 67 75.83 59.38 -24.10
N GLN A 68 75.82 60.30 -23.13
CA GLN A 68 75.08 60.14 -21.88
C GLN A 68 73.57 60.04 -22.14
N PHE A 69 73.02 60.95 -22.95
CA PHE A 69 71.60 60.88 -23.33
C PHE A 69 71.25 59.57 -24.02
N ARG A 70 72.09 59.10 -24.96
CA ARG A 70 71.94 57.81 -25.63
C ARG A 70 71.97 56.64 -24.64
N ASN A 71 72.89 56.65 -23.68
CA ASN A 71 73.02 55.60 -22.68
C ASN A 71 71.81 55.57 -21.73
N THR A 72 71.31 56.74 -21.32
CA THR A 72 70.11 56.87 -20.49
C THR A 72 68.86 56.41 -21.25
N ALA A 73 68.70 56.84 -22.50
CA ALA A 73 67.62 56.37 -23.37
C ALA A 73 67.67 54.84 -23.60
N HIS A 74 68.86 54.28 -23.76
CA HIS A 74 69.05 52.83 -23.89
C HIS A 74 68.71 52.08 -22.58
N SER A 75 69.06 52.64 -21.42
CA SER A 75 68.68 52.08 -20.11
C SER A 75 67.15 52.09 -19.91
N HIS A 76 66.48 53.18 -20.29
CA HIS A 76 65.02 53.27 -20.28
C HIS A 76 64.38 52.28 -21.26
N LEU A 77 64.90 52.15 -22.48
CA LEU A 77 64.46 51.17 -23.46
C LEU A 77 64.51 49.75 -22.87
N LYS A 78 65.65 49.38 -22.29
CA LYS A 78 65.86 48.07 -21.65
C LYS A 78 64.92 47.83 -20.47
N SER A 79 64.63 48.88 -19.69
CA SER A 79 63.66 48.81 -18.59
C SER A 79 62.23 48.60 -19.10
N CYS A 80 61.84 49.29 -20.16
CA CYS A 80 60.55 49.10 -20.83
C CYS A 80 60.43 47.69 -21.43
N GLU A 81 61.48 47.17 -22.07
CA GLU A 81 61.53 45.78 -22.56
C GLU A 81 61.37 44.76 -21.44
N MET A 82 62.02 44.99 -20.29
CA MET A 82 61.87 44.13 -19.11
C MET A 82 60.44 44.16 -18.57
N LEU A 83 59.83 45.35 -18.47
CA LEU A 83 58.43 45.50 -18.03
C LEU A 83 57.45 44.84 -19.01
N ILE A 84 57.66 44.98 -20.31
CA ILE A 84 56.87 44.27 -21.33
C ILE A 84 57.04 42.76 -21.17
N GLY A 85 58.28 42.29 -20.96
CA GLY A 85 58.54 40.87 -20.70
C GLY A 85 57.84 40.34 -19.44
N GLN A 86 57.78 41.14 -18.37
CA GLN A 86 57.04 40.80 -17.15
C GLN A 86 55.52 40.83 -17.39
N ALA A 87 55.00 41.83 -18.08
CA ALA A 87 53.58 41.93 -18.44
C ALA A 87 53.14 40.72 -19.28
N ASN A 88 53.93 40.33 -20.28
CA ASN A 88 53.68 39.16 -21.10
C ASN A 88 53.67 37.87 -20.27
N LYS A 89 54.60 37.70 -19.31
CA LYS A 89 54.59 36.56 -18.39
C LYS A 89 53.34 36.54 -17.51
N THR A 90 52.91 37.70 -17.00
CA THR A 90 51.69 37.77 -16.19
C THR A 90 50.44 37.46 -17.02
N LEU A 91 50.37 37.93 -18.27
CA LEU A 91 49.30 37.57 -19.20
C LEU A 91 49.26 36.07 -19.47
N GLU A 92 50.42 35.44 -19.71
CA GLU A 92 50.52 33.99 -19.87
C GLU A 92 50.03 33.23 -18.62
N MET A 93 50.34 33.73 -17.41
CA MET A 93 49.81 33.15 -16.17
C MET A 93 48.28 33.32 -16.06
N PHE A 94 47.73 34.46 -16.48
CA PHE A 94 46.27 34.67 -16.51
C PHE A 94 45.60 33.74 -17.53
N ASP A 95 46.18 33.54 -18.72
CA ASP A 95 45.66 32.62 -19.72
C ASP A 95 45.66 31.17 -19.23
N ARG A 96 46.73 30.76 -18.52
CA ARG A 96 46.82 29.44 -17.88
C ARG A 96 45.78 29.29 -16.77
N LEU A 97 45.58 30.33 -15.97
CA LEU A 97 44.57 30.32 -14.91
C LEU A 97 43.15 30.26 -15.48
N ALA A 98 42.84 31.06 -16.50
CA ALA A 98 41.55 31.03 -17.20
C ALA A 98 41.28 29.66 -17.80
N SER A 99 42.26 29.07 -18.48
CA SER A 99 42.17 27.72 -19.05
C SER A 99 41.96 26.66 -17.94
N GLY A 100 42.65 26.80 -16.81
CA GLY A 100 42.46 25.94 -15.65
C GLY A 100 41.06 26.06 -15.05
N PHE A 101 40.52 27.28 -14.95
CA PHE A 101 39.18 27.53 -14.45
C PHE A 101 38.11 26.95 -15.38
N ASP A 102 38.28 27.08 -16.69
CA ASP A 102 37.39 26.46 -17.69
C ASP A 102 37.45 24.92 -17.62
N SER A 103 38.64 24.35 -17.42
CA SER A 103 38.79 22.91 -17.22
C SER A 103 38.05 22.44 -15.97
N VAL A 104 38.23 23.12 -14.83
CA VAL A 104 37.54 22.78 -13.58
C VAL A 104 36.03 22.97 -13.74
N LYS A 105 35.58 24.05 -14.38
CA LYS A 105 34.15 24.28 -14.63
C LYS A 105 33.54 23.16 -15.47
N ARG A 106 34.21 22.73 -16.54
CA ARG A 106 33.77 21.57 -17.34
C ARG A 106 33.73 20.30 -16.51
N GLN A 107 34.77 20.04 -15.72
CA GLN A 107 34.87 18.83 -14.91
C GLN A 107 33.81 18.80 -13.79
N THR A 108 33.55 19.93 -13.13
CA THR A 108 32.48 20.08 -12.13
C THR A 108 31.10 19.91 -12.78
N SER A 109 30.87 20.46 -13.98
CA SER A 109 29.62 20.24 -14.71
C SER A 109 29.41 18.75 -15.01
N THR A 110 30.43 18.07 -15.57
CA THR A 110 30.32 16.63 -15.86
C THR A 110 30.11 15.79 -14.61
N PHE A 111 30.71 16.19 -13.48
CA PHE A 111 30.50 15.53 -12.20
C PHE A 111 29.10 15.76 -11.65
N GLN A 112 28.57 16.99 -11.81
CA GLN A 112 27.21 17.31 -11.43
C GLN A 112 26.21 16.51 -12.26
N ASP A 113 26.38 16.46 -13.59
CA ASP A 113 25.52 15.69 -14.49
C ASP A 113 25.54 14.19 -14.13
N ALA A 114 26.72 13.64 -13.77
CA ALA A 114 26.86 12.26 -13.33
C ALA A 114 26.18 12.00 -11.98
N CYS A 115 26.29 12.93 -11.02
CA CYS A 115 25.59 12.84 -9.73
C CYS A 115 24.07 12.92 -9.91
N ASP A 116 23.59 13.81 -10.76
CA ASP A 116 22.16 13.98 -11.03
C ASP A 116 21.61 12.72 -11.73
N SER A 117 22.34 12.16 -12.70
CA SER A 117 21.98 10.89 -13.34
C SER A 117 22.00 9.70 -12.39
N LEU A 118 22.92 9.67 -11.42
CA LEU A 118 22.96 8.61 -10.42
C LEU A 118 21.79 8.74 -9.44
N SER A 119 21.46 9.97 -9.04
CA SER A 119 20.34 10.26 -8.15
C SER A 119 19.00 9.89 -8.77
N THR A 120 18.79 10.21 -10.06
CA THR A 120 17.59 9.80 -10.78
C THR A 120 17.48 8.28 -10.89
N GLU A 121 18.59 7.59 -11.14
CA GLU A 121 18.60 6.13 -11.23
C GLU A 121 18.35 5.46 -9.87
N GLN A 122 18.91 6.01 -8.78
CA GLN A 122 18.61 5.56 -7.42
C GLN A 122 17.10 5.67 -7.14
N LEU A 123 16.50 6.83 -7.43
CA LEU A 123 15.08 7.08 -7.19
C LEU A 123 14.20 6.16 -8.07
N ARG A 124 14.62 5.89 -9.30
CA ARG A 124 13.97 4.92 -10.20
C ARG A 124 14.02 3.51 -9.61
N LEU A 125 15.17 3.07 -9.12
CA LEU A 125 15.35 1.74 -8.52
C LEU A 125 14.55 1.58 -7.22
N GLU A 126 14.50 2.61 -6.39
CA GLU A 126 13.69 2.63 -5.16
C GLU A 126 12.20 2.54 -5.47
N THR A 127 11.73 3.31 -6.46
CA THR A 127 10.35 3.22 -6.95
C THR A 127 10.03 1.81 -7.44
N LEU A 128 10.90 1.24 -8.27
CA LEU A 128 10.75 -0.13 -8.78
C LEU A 128 10.73 -1.17 -7.65
N ALA A 129 11.57 -1.02 -6.63
CA ALA A 129 11.59 -1.92 -5.47
C ALA A 129 10.27 -1.86 -4.70
N ASN A 130 9.74 -0.67 -4.45
CA ASN A 130 8.45 -0.46 -3.78
C ASN A 130 7.27 -1.01 -4.60
N ASP A 131 7.30 -0.83 -5.93
CA ASP A 131 6.29 -1.38 -6.84
C ASP A 131 6.35 -2.91 -6.82
N LEU A 132 7.54 -3.50 -6.91
CA LEU A 132 7.74 -4.95 -6.82
C LEU A 132 7.23 -5.49 -5.48
N GLU A 133 7.55 -4.86 -4.35
CA GLU A 133 7.06 -5.28 -3.04
C GLU A 133 5.52 -5.25 -2.97
N THR A 134 4.92 -4.18 -3.49
CA THR A 134 3.46 -4.01 -3.52
C THR A 134 2.79 -5.09 -4.36
N HIS A 135 3.33 -5.38 -5.55
CA HIS A 135 2.83 -6.40 -6.46
C HIS A 135 3.03 -7.82 -5.94
N LEU A 136 4.10 -8.07 -5.19
CA LEU A 136 4.46 -9.41 -4.69
C LEU A 136 3.75 -9.75 -3.36
N LYS A 137 3.30 -8.73 -2.62
CA LYS A 137 2.61 -8.89 -1.33
C LYS A 137 1.42 -9.86 -1.39
N PRO A 138 0.43 -9.76 -2.32
CA PRO A 138 -0.68 -10.72 -2.40
C PRO A 138 -0.21 -12.17 -2.61
N PHE A 139 0.83 -12.36 -3.41
CA PHE A 139 1.39 -13.69 -3.69
C PHE A 139 2.11 -14.30 -2.48
N ASN A 140 2.82 -13.48 -1.70
CA ASN A 140 3.41 -13.93 -0.43
C ASN A 140 2.34 -14.32 0.60
N MET A 141 1.20 -13.63 0.62
CA MET A 141 0.10 -13.97 1.53
C MET A 141 -0.46 -15.36 1.26
N LEU A 142 -0.41 -15.85 0.01
CA LEU A 142 -0.88 -17.20 -0.32
C LEU A 142 -0.17 -18.28 0.48
N GLU A 143 1.16 -18.19 0.65
CA GLU A 143 1.92 -19.18 1.41
C GLU A 143 1.56 -19.15 2.89
N GLU A 144 1.40 -17.96 3.46
CA GLU A 144 0.99 -17.79 4.85
C GLU A 144 -0.41 -18.39 5.09
N ILE A 145 -1.37 -18.05 4.22
CA ILE A 145 -2.75 -18.52 4.29
C ILE A 145 -2.80 -20.05 4.12
N THR A 146 -2.08 -20.58 3.12
CA THR A 146 -2.01 -22.02 2.88
C THR A 146 -1.45 -22.77 4.10
N ARG A 147 -0.40 -22.23 4.75
CA ARG A 147 0.16 -22.82 5.96
C ARG A 147 -0.84 -22.85 7.10
N ARG A 148 -1.61 -21.77 7.32
CA ARG A 148 -2.66 -21.72 8.36
C ARG A 148 -3.80 -22.70 8.06
N LEU A 149 -4.19 -22.86 6.79
CA LEU A 149 -5.25 -23.79 6.37
C LEU A 149 -4.84 -25.28 6.34
N ASN A 150 -3.54 -25.60 6.36
CA ASN A 150 -3.04 -26.98 6.38
C ASN A 150 -3.11 -27.63 7.77
N ALA A 151 -3.07 -26.83 8.84
CA ALA A 151 -3.18 -27.31 10.21
C ALA A 151 -4.21 -26.47 10.99
N PRO A 152 -5.49 -26.55 10.62
CA PRO A 152 -6.53 -25.80 11.32
C PRO A 152 -6.72 -26.37 12.73
N GLY A 153 -6.64 -25.49 13.74
CA GLY A 153 -7.10 -25.83 15.09
C GLY A 153 -8.62 -26.04 15.12
N THR A 154 -9.13 -26.73 16.13
CA THR A 154 -10.58 -27.00 16.29
C THR A 154 -11.43 -25.73 16.37
N ASP A 155 -10.87 -24.67 16.97
CA ASP A 155 -11.53 -23.37 17.16
C ASP A 155 -11.03 -22.28 16.21
N PHE A 156 -10.20 -22.65 15.21
CA PHE A 156 -9.61 -21.69 14.26
C PHE A 156 -10.65 -20.81 13.56
N VAL A 157 -11.82 -21.38 13.27
CA VAL A 157 -12.94 -20.69 12.62
C VAL A 157 -13.58 -19.61 13.52
N LYS A 158 -13.40 -19.69 14.85
CA LYS A 158 -13.92 -18.71 15.82
C LYS A 158 -13.01 -17.50 15.99
N GLU A 159 -11.76 -17.58 15.56
CA GLU A 159 -10.79 -16.52 15.77
C GLU A 159 -11.10 -15.31 14.86
N ASP A 160 -11.01 -14.10 15.39
CA ASP A 160 -11.15 -12.86 14.60
C ASP A 160 -10.14 -12.81 13.43
N GLY A 161 -9.00 -13.49 13.58
CA GLY A 161 -7.99 -13.63 12.55
C GLY A 161 -8.44 -14.43 11.32
N PHE A 162 -9.42 -15.33 11.48
CA PHE A 162 -9.97 -16.12 10.38
C PHE A 162 -10.81 -15.25 9.44
N ARG A 163 -11.66 -14.37 9.99
CA ARG A 163 -12.45 -13.43 9.18
C ARG A 163 -11.56 -12.49 8.36
N ARG A 164 -10.54 -11.90 9.00
CA ARG A 164 -9.55 -11.05 8.31
C ARG A 164 -8.80 -11.82 7.21
N MET A 165 -8.58 -13.11 7.40
CA MET A 165 -7.95 -13.97 6.40
C MET A 165 -8.85 -14.18 5.18
N LEU A 166 -10.16 -14.38 5.37
CA LEU A 166 -11.13 -14.46 4.29
C LEU A 166 -11.21 -13.14 3.51
N GLU A 167 -11.31 -12.01 4.22
CA GLU A 167 -11.29 -10.67 3.61
C GLU A 167 -9.98 -10.42 2.82
N SER A 168 -8.84 -10.88 3.34
CA SER A 168 -7.56 -10.80 2.64
C SER A 168 -7.51 -11.70 1.41
N LEU A 169 -8.14 -12.89 1.46
CA LEU A 169 -8.27 -13.78 0.31
C LEU A 169 -9.11 -13.14 -0.79
N ASP A 170 -10.23 -12.50 -0.44
CA ASP A 170 -11.07 -11.78 -1.42
C ASP A 170 -10.26 -10.68 -2.11
N GLN A 171 -9.57 -9.84 -1.33
CA GLN A 171 -8.69 -8.80 -1.88
C GLN A 171 -7.60 -9.37 -2.80
N CYS A 172 -7.03 -10.54 -2.47
CA CYS A 172 -6.05 -11.19 -3.34
C CYS A 172 -6.68 -11.73 -4.62
N ILE A 173 -7.90 -12.28 -4.55
CA ILE A 173 -8.64 -12.78 -5.73
C ILE A 173 -8.99 -11.61 -6.66
N ASP A 174 -9.56 -10.53 -6.12
CA ASP A 174 -9.90 -9.32 -6.87
C ASP A 174 -8.66 -8.70 -7.52
N TYR A 175 -7.55 -8.64 -6.77
CA TYR A 175 -6.29 -8.11 -7.26
C TYR A 175 -5.75 -8.89 -8.47
N VAL A 176 -5.81 -10.22 -8.40
CA VAL A 176 -5.39 -11.16 -9.45
C VAL A 176 -6.31 -11.06 -10.67
N GLU A 177 -7.61 -10.82 -10.48
CA GLU A 177 -8.58 -10.63 -11.56
C GLU A 177 -8.36 -9.32 -12.32
N ILE A 178 -8.03 -8.23 -11.62
CA ILE A 178 -7.67 -6.94 -12.25
C ILE A 178 -6.36 -7.04 -13.06
N HIS A 179 -5.40 -7.86 -12.61
CA HIS A 179 -4.08 -8.01 -13.23
C HIS A 179 -3.92 -9.34 -13.99
N SER A 180 -4.88 -9.63 -14.87
CA SER A 180 -4.88 -10.84 -15.73
C SER A 180 -3.69 -10.94 -16.70
N ASN A 181 -2.90 -9.89 -16.84
CA ASN A 181 -1.73 -9.81 -17.73
C ASN A 181 -0.42 -10.33 -17.12
N PHE A 182 -0.36 -10.65 -15.82
CA PHE A 182 0.86 -11.21 -15.23
C PHE A 182 1.08 -12.67 -15.63
N ASN A 183 2.33 -13.12 -15.56
CA ASN A 183 2.69 -14.50 -15.88
C ASN A 183 2.14 -15.45 -14.81
N SER A 184 1.51 -16.55 -15.24
CA SER A 184 0.96 -17.62 -14.38
C SER A 184 -0.13 -17.16 -13.40
N VAL A 185 -0.83 -16.06 -13.69
CA VAL A 185 -1.96 -15.55 -12.89
C VAL A 185 -3.04 -16.61 -12.73
N ASP A 186 -3.37 -17.34 -13.79
CA ASP A 186 -4.39 -18.40 -13.77
C ASP A 186 -4.08 -19.47 -12.71
N LEU A 187 -2.80 -19.83 -12.53
CA LEU A 187 -2.37 -20.80 -11.52
C LEU A 187 -2.56 -20.25 -10.11
N TYR A 188 -2.21 -18.98 -9.88
CA TYR A 188 -2.40 -18.33 -8.58
C TYR A 188 -3.88 -18.12 -8.27
N GLN A 189 -4.68 -17.69 -9.24
CA GLN A 189 -6.12 -17.57 -9.11
C GLN A 189 -6.75 -18.91 -8.71
N MET A 190 -6.37 -20.00 -9.37
CA MET A 190 -6.82 -21.35 -9.01
C MET A 190 -6.44 -21.70 -7.57
N ARG A 191 -5.21 -21.40 -7.13
CA ARG A 191 -4.74 -21.66 -5.76
C ARG A 191 -5.47 -20.81 -4.71
N PHE A 192 -5.74 -19.54 -4.99
CA PHE A 192 -6.53 -18.68 -4.11
C PHE A 192 -7.96 -19.20 -3.96
N ARG A 193 -8.61 -19.56 -5.08
CA ARG A 193 -9.94 -20.19 -5.04
C ARG A 193 -9.94 -21.51 -4.28
N GLN A 194 -8.90 -22.33 -4.41
CA GLN A 194 -8.74 -23.55 -3.62
C GLN A 194 -8.60 -23.25 -2.11
N CYS A 195 -7.83 -22.22 -1.74
CA CYS A 195 -7.72 -21.79 -0.35
C CYS A 195 -9.06 -21.30 0.20
N MET A 196 -9.80 -20.50 -0.57
CA MET A 196 -11.14 -20.05 -0.22
C MET A 196 -12.09 -21.23 0.00
N THR A 197 -12.17 -22.15 -0.96
CA THR A 197 -13.00 -23.36 -0.86
C THR A 197 -12.67 -24.16 0.39
N ARG A 198 -11.37 -24.33 0.70
CA ARG A 198 -10.92 -25.02 1.91
C ARG A 198 -11.34 -24.28 3.18
N ALA A 199 -11.18 -22.96 3.23
CA ALA A 199 -11.57 -22.15 4.38
C ALA A 199 -13.08 -22.23 4.64
N LEU A 200 -13.91 -22.07 3.61
CA LEU A 200 -15.37 -22.21 3.71
C LEU A 200 -15.79 -23.64 4.06
N THR A 201 -15.04 -24.65 3.59
CA THR A 201 -15.27 -26.04 4.00
C THR A 201 -15.02 -26.25 5.50
N LEU A 202 -14.02 -25.58 6.09
CA LEU A 202 -13.81 -25.63 7.55
C LEU A 202 -15.00 -25.05 8.30
N ILE A 203 -15.56 -23.93 7.82
CA ILE A 203 -16.79 -23.36 8.38
C ILE A 203 -17.92 -24.38 8.33
N ARG A 204 -18.16 -24.96 7.16
CA ARG A 204 -19.21 -25.97 6.96
C ARG A 204 -19.01 -27.18 7.89
N VAL A 205 -17.79 -27.69 8.03
CA VAL A 205 -17.50 -28.80 8.94
C VAL A 205 -17.77 -28.42 10.40
N TYR A 206 -17.33 -27.23 10.84
CA TYR A 206 -17.60 -26.72 12.17
C TYR A 206 -19.11 -26.57 12.45
N PHE A 207 -19.85 -25.99 11.50
CA PHE A 207 -21.30 -25.81 11.60
C PHE A 207 -22.02 -27.15 11.75
N VAL A 208 -21.74 -28.09 10.85
CA VAL A 208 -22.39 -29.42 10.86
C VAL A 208 -22.10 -30.18 12.15
N ASN A 209 -20.85 -30.13 12.64
CA ASN A 209 -20.49 -30.73 13.92
C ASN A 209 -21.20 -30.06 15.09
N SER A 210 -21.24 -28.74 15.15
CA SER A 210 -21.92 -27.99 16.22
C SER A 210 -23.41 -28.36 16.29
N ILE A 211 -24.11 -28.35 15.14
CA ILE A 211 -25.51 -28.76 15.06
C ILE A 211 -25.69 -30.22 15.50
N ARG A 212 -24.82 -31.13 15.06
CA ARG A 212 -24.87 -32.54 15.44
C ARG A 212 -24.66 -32.74 16.94
N ASP A 213 -23.73 -32.02 17.54
CA ASP A 213 -23.39 -32.14 18.96
C ASP A 213 -24.53 -31.61 19.84
N VAL A 214 -25.11 -30.45 19.49
CA VAL A 214 -26.32 -29.92 20.16
C VAL A 214 -27.48 -30.90 20.01
N THR A 215 -27.68 -31.48 18.82
CA THR A 215 -28.73 -32.48 18.58
C THR A 215 -28.53 -33.71 19.46
N ASN A 216 -27.30 -34.23 19.57
CA ASN A 216 -26.99 -35.40 20.39
C ASN A 216 -27.14 -35.11 21.90
N ASP A 217 -26.72 -33.94 22.39
CA ASP A 217 -26.95 -33.51 23.78
C ASP A 217 -28.45 -33.50 24.08
N VAL A 218 -29.26 -32.88 23.21
CA VAL A 218 -30.71 -32.85 23.34
C VAL A 218 -31.32 -34.25 23.33
N GLN A 219 -30.93 -35.11 22.39
CA GLN A 219 -31.43 -36.48 22.31
C GLN A 219 -31.11 -37.32 23.54
N SER A 220 -29.91 -37.17 24.10
CA SER A 220 -29.50 -37.86 25.33
C SER A 220 -30.37 -37.46 26.52
N ARG A 221 -30.73 -36.17 26.63
CA ARG A 221 -31.59 -35.65 27.70
C ARG A 221 -33.04 -36.10 27.56
N ILE A 222 -33.55 -36.22 26.33
CA ILE A 222 -34.88 -36.80 26.05
C ILE A 222 -34.90 -38.26 26.50
N ALA A 223 -33.89 -39.05 26.13
CA ALA A 223 -33.80 -40.46 26.49
C ALA A 223 -33.74 -40.68 28.02
N ALA A 224 -33.11 -39.76 28.74
CA ALA A 224 -33.04 -39.78 30.20
C ALA A 224 -34.38 -39.47 30.90
N LYS A 225 -35.47 -39.17 30.16
CA LYS A 225 -36.80 -38.78 30.69
C LYS A 225 -36.74 -37.67 31.76
N ALA A 226 -35.76 -36.79 31.66
CA ALA A 226 -35.38 -35.91 32.76
C ALA A 226 -36.35 -34.73 33.00
N LEU A 227 -37.31 -34.45 32.09
CA LEU A 227 -38.19 -33.25 32.17
C LEU A 227 -39.61 -33.48 31.63
N ASN A 228 -40.54 -32.59 32.03
CA ASN A 228 -41.89 -32.50 31.48
C ASN A 228 -41.90 -31.96 30.03
N ASP A 229 -42.94 -32.25 29.24
CA ASP A 229 -43.02 -31.92 27.80
C ASP A 229 -42.85 -30.42 27.50
N ALA A 230 -43.33 -29.50 28.37
CA ALA A 230 -43.20 -28.06 28.16
C ALA A 230 -41.77 -27.53 28.43
N THR A 231 -41.10 -28.06 29.46
CA THR A 231 -39.72 -27.71 29.79
C THR A 231 -38.73 -28.38 28.84
N GLN A 232 -39.10 -29.51 28.22
CA GLN A 232 -38.34 -30.11 27.12
C GLN A 232 -38.32 -29.19 25.89
N SER A 233 -39.47 -28.68 25.44
CA SER A 233 -39.53 -27.75 24.29
C SER A 233 -38.73 -26.47 24.53
N ALA A 234 -38.87 -25.83 25.70
CA ALA A 234 -38.10 -24.63 26.04
C ALA A 234 -36.57 -24.89 26.10
N LEU A 235 -36.16 -26.07 26.59
CA LEU A 235 -34.76 -26.46 26.61
C LEU A 235 -34.17 -26.64 25.20
N PHE A 236 -34.97 -27.12 24.23
CA PHE A 236 -34.51 -27.29 22.85
C PHE A 236 -34.16 -25.96 22.21
N TYR A 237 -35.07 -24.99 22.26
CA TYR A 237 -34.83 -23.68 21.65
C TYR A 237 -33.70 -22.91 22.34
N THR A 238 -33.63 -22.94 23.67
CA THR A 238 -32.56 -22.26 24.41
C THR A 238 -31.18 -22.81 24.07
N LYS A 239 -31.03 -24.13 23.92
CA LYS A 239 -29.76 -24.77 23.55
C LYS A 239 -29.28 -24.36 22.16
N PHE A 240 -30.16 -24.39 21.16
CA PHE A 240 -29.80 -23.97 19.81
C PHE A 240 -29.58 -22.45 19.70
N ARG A 241 -30.27 -21.63 20.51
CA ARG A 241 -30.09 -20.17 20.54
C ARG A 241 -28.75 -19.72 21.12
N VAL A 242 -28.10 -20.53 21.98
CA VAL A 242 -26.82 -20.14 22.61
C VAL A 242 -25.73 -19.94 21.56
N ASP A 243 -25.58 -20.89 20.63
CA ASP A 243 -24.55 -20.84 19.59
C ASP A 243 -25.02 -20.12 18.32
N ALA A 244 -26.31 -19.75 18.23
CA ALA A 244 -26.90 -19.15 17.05
C ALA A 244 -26.17 -17.91 16.53
N PRO A 245 -25.75 -16.92 17.35
CA PRO A 245 -25.04 -15.74 16.84
C PRO A 245 -23.69 -16.07 16.19
N LEU A 246 -22.97 -17.06 16.73
CA LEU A 246 -21.70 -17.51 16.16
C LEU A 246 -21.94 -18.30 14.88
N LEU A 247 -22.93 -19.19 14.86
CA LEU A 247 -23.26 -19.96 13.67
C LEU A 247 -23.75 -19.03 12.55
N GLN A 248 -24.50 -17.99 12.88
CA GLN A 248 -24.97 -16.97 11.95
C GLN A 248 -23.81 -16.20 11.32
N SER A 249 -22.88 -15.67 12.12
CA SER A 249 -21.73 -14.94 11.56
C SER A 249 -20.93 -15.82 10.59
N LEU A 250 -20.76 -17.09 10.92
CA LEU A 250 -20.07 -18.06 10.09
C LEU A 250 -20.81 -18.41 8.79
N THR A 251 -22.13 -18.63 8.84
CA THR A 251 -22.92 -18.89 7.63
C THR A 251 -23.03 -17.65 6.75
N SER A 252 -23.05 -16.45 7.34
CA SER A 252 -23.03 -15.20 6.58
C SER A 252 -21.73 -15.01 5.80
N GLU A 253 -20.58 -15.43 6.32
CA GLU A 253 -19.33 -15.42 5.55
C GLU A 253 -19.35 -16.36 4.33
N ILE A 254 -20.12 -17.45 4.37
CA ILE A 254 -20.33 -18.30 3.20
C ILE A 254 -21.31 -17.60 2.23
N GLN A 255 -22.42 -17.09 2.74
CA GLN A 255 -23.49 -16.45 1.95
C GLN A 255 -22.98 -15.28 1.11
N THR A 256 -22.18 -14.38 1.70
CA THR A 256 -21.64 -13.21 1.00
C THR A 256 -20.77 -13.57 -0.22
N ARG A 257 -20.26 -14.81 -0.27
CA ARG A 257 -19.37 -15.29 -1.33
C ARG A 257 -20.07 -16.23 -2.30
N CYS A 258 -21.34 -16.60 -2.07
CA CYS A 258 -22.07 -17.53 -2.93
C CYS A 258 -22.37 -16.98 -4.33
N GLU A 259 -22.44 -15.65 -4.50
CA GLU A 259 -22.75 -15.04 -5.79
C GLU A 259 -21.68 -15.39 -6.84
N GLY A 260 -22.08 -16.07 -7.92
CA GLY A 260 -21.17 -16.51 -8.98
C GLY A 260 -20.37 -17.79 -8.70
N HIS A 261 -20.59 -18.46 -7.56
CA HIS A 261 -19.83 -19.63 -7.13
C HIS A 261 -20.74 -20.77 -6.64
N GLU A 262 -21.10 -21.69 -7.54
CA GLU A 262 -21.95 -22.86 -7.21
C GLU A 262 -21.33 -23.75 -6.12
N GLU A 263 -20.00 -23.86 -6.07
CA GLU A 263 -19.30 -24.65 -5.07
C GLU A 263 -19.55 -24.14 -3.63
N TYR A 264 -19.65 -22.82 -3.45
CA TYR A 264 -19.89 -22.21 -2.14
C TYR A 264 -21.38 -22.30 -1.76
N ALA A 265 -22.27 -22.13 -2.75
CA ALA A 265 -23.70 -22.38 -2.57
C ALA A 265 -23.97 -23.84 -2.13
N SER A 266 -23.24 -24.81 -2.68
CA SER A 266 -23.34 -26.21 -2.25
C SER A 266 -22.88 -26.40 -0.79
N LEU A 267 -21.83 -25.71 -0.34
CA LEU A 267 -21.36 -25.78 1.05
C LEU A 267 -22.41 -25.21 2.01
N LEU A 268 -23.03 -24.08 1.65
CA LEU A 268 -24.14 -23.50 2.41
C LEU A 268 -25.37 -24.44 2.42
N GLY A 269 -25.67 -25.05 1.28
CA GLY A 269 -26.71 -26.08 1.15
C GLY A 269 -26.52 -27.26 2.10
N ASP A 270 -25.28 -27.67 2.33
CA ASP A 270 -24.97 -28.72 3.32
C ASP A 270 -25.22 -28.26 4.77
N CYS A 271 -25.00 -26.98 5.09
CA CYS A 271 -25.36 -26.40 6.38
C CYS A 271 -26.89 -26.40 6.58
N TYR A 272 -27.64 -25.96 5.57
CA TYR A 272 -29.12 -26.01 5.60
C TYR A 272 -29.63 -27.44 5.81
N LYS A 273 -29.13 -28.41 5.04
CA LYS A 273 -29.52 -29.83 5.17
C LYS A 273 -29.23 -30.38 6.55
N ALA A 274 -28.06 -30.08 7.12
CA ALA A 274 -27.69 -30.54 8.46
C ALA A 274 -28.62 -29.96 9.54
N TYR A 275 -28.94 -28.66 9.44
CA TYR A 275 -29.88 -27.99 10.33
C TYR A 275 -31.29 -28.60 10.21
N ILE A 276 -31.85 -28.68 9.00
CA ILE A 276 -33.18 -29.25 8.75
C ILE A 276 -33.27 -30.69 9.28
N TYR A 277 -32.26 -31.50 8.99
CA TYR A 277 -32.22 -32.87 9.46
C TYR A 277 -32.26 -32.93 11.00
N ALA A 278 -31.44 -32.12 11.67
CA ALA A 278 -31.45 -32.02 13.13
C ALA A 278 -32.83 -31.61 13.68
N ARG A 279 -33.45 -30.57 13.10
CA ARG A 279 -34.77 -30.08 13.53
C ARG A 279 -35.88 -31.10 13.30
N LYS A 280 -36.00 -31.66 12.08
CA LYS A 280 -36.98 -32.72 11.78
C LYS A 280 -36.82 -33.93 12.73
N LYS A 281 -35.58 -34.34 13.01
CA LYS A 281 -35.29 -35.45 13.92
C LYS A 281 -35.75 -35.20 15.37
N LEU A 282 -35.78 -33.96 15.83
CA LEU A 282 -36.17 -33.59 17.20
C LEU A 282 -37.66 -33.23 17.30
N ILE A 283 -38.18 -32.47 16.34
CA ILE A 283 -39.49 -31.83 16.41
C ILE A 283 -40.58 -32.72 15.84
N THR A 284 -40.37 -33.39 14.71
CA THR A 284 -41.40 -34.23 14.08
C THR A 284 -41.97 -35.30 15.02
N PRO A 285 -41.15 -36.07 15.79
CA PRO A 285 -41.69 -37.05 16.74
C PRO A 285 -42.48 -36.40 17.90
N THR A 286 -42.03 -35.22 18.35
CA THR A 286 -42.67 -34.47 19.44
C THR A 286 -44.04 -33.94 19.01
N VAL A 287 -44.10 -33.36 17.82
CA VAL A 287 -45.34 -32.89 17.19
C VAL A 287 -46.29 -34.06 16.96
N ALA A 288 -45.82 -35.15 16.33
CA ALA A 288 -46.65 -36.32 16.06
C ALA A 288 -47.26 -36.92 17.34
N LYS A 289 -46.47 -37.03 18.43
CA LYS A 289 -46.96 -37.47 19.74
C LYS A 289 -48.05 -36.52 20.25
N ARG A 290 -47.79 -35.21 20.28
CA ARG A 290 -48.71 -34.21 20.81
C ARG A 290 -50.03 -34.14 20.04
N VAL A 291 -49.96 -34.18 18.70
CA VAL A 291 -51.14 -34.22 17.82
C VAL A 291 -51.94 -35.50 18.04
N ASN A 292 -51.29 -36.65 18.20
CA ASN A 292 -51.99 -37.90 18.49
C ASN A 292 -52.62 -37.91 19.89
N ASP A 293 -51.99 -37.30 20.90
CA ASP A 293 -52.59 -37.13 22.23
C ASP A 293 -53.85 -36.25 22.19
N MET A 294 -53.82 -35.16 21.40
CA MET A 294 -55.00 -34.32 21.15
C MET A 294 -56.10 -35.10 20.43
N ARG A 295 -55.74 -35.89 19.40
CA ARG A 295 -56.69 -36.75 18.66
C ARG A 295 -57.42 -37.73 19.57
N ASN A 296 -56.73 -38.28 20.57
CA ASN A 296 -57.30 -39.26 21.51
C ASN A 296 -58.14 -38.60 22.60
N SER A 297 -57.82 -37.36 22.97
CA SER A 297 -58.49 -36.64 24.06
C SER A 297 -59.71 -35.84 23.59
N ILE A 298 -59.70 -35.36 22.34
CA ILE A 298 -60.71 -34.46 21.79
C ILE A 298 -61.54 -35.22 20.76
N VAL A 299 -62.84 -35.37 21.04
CA VAL A 299 -63.79 -36.03 20.15
C VAL A 299 -64.33 -35.06 19.08
N ASP A 300 -64.56 -33.81 19.47
CA ASP A 300 -65.10 -32.78 18.57
C ASP A 300 -64.07 -32.33 17.53
N LEU A 301 -64.45 -32.40 16.25
CA LEU A 301 -63.55 -32.10 15.13
C LEU A 301 -63.14 -30.61 15.12
N LEU A 302 -64.07 -29.69 15.37
CA LEU A 302 -63.79 -28.26 15.34
C LEU A 302 -62.86 -27.84 16.48
N GLN A 303 -63.09 -28.37 17.68
CA GLN A 303 -62.20 -28.18 18.82
C GLN A 303 -60.81 -28.78 18.57
N LEU A 304 -60.74 -29.98 18.00
CA LEU A 304 -59.47 -30.62 17.64
C LEU A 304 -58.69 -29.76 16.64
N THR A 305 -59.35 -29.30 15.57
CA THR A 305 -58.75 -28.44 14.55
C THR A 305 -58.25 -27.13 15.16
N ARG A 306 -59.07 -26.43 15.95
CA ARG A 306 -58.67 -25.18 16.61
C ARG A 306 -57.42 -25.35 17.48
N GLN A 307 -57.43 -26.34 18.37
CA GLN A 307 -56.33 -26.55 19.31
C GLN A 307 -55.06 -27.03 18.59
N SER A 308 -55.21 -27.90 17.59
CA SER A 308 -54.05 -28.45 16.87
C SER A 308 -53.41 -27.43 15.93
N ILE A 309 -54.20 -26.58 15.27
CA ILE A 309 -53.67 -25.47 14.46
C ILE A 309 -53.01 -24.42 15.36
N ALA A 310 -53.63 -24.04 16.49
CA ALA A 310 -53.01 -23.10 17.42
C ALA A 310 -51.66 -23.59 17.94
N TYR A 311 -51.58 -24.89 18.29
CA TYR A 311 -50.31 -25.52 18.67
C TYR A 311 -49.28 -25.50 17.54
N MET A 312 -49.67 -25.90 16.32
CA MET A 312 -48.75 -25.90 15.17
C MET A 312 -48.29 -24.50 14.79
N ARG A 313 -49.15 -23.48 14.90
CA ARG A 313 -48.77 -22.08 14.68
C ARG A 313 -47.64 -21.66 15.62
N THR A 314 -47.73 -21.99 16.91
CA THR A 314 -46.64 -21.72 17.87
C THR A 314 -45.34 -22.42 17.47
N VAL A 315 -45.40 -23.71 17.13
CA VAL A 315 -44.21 -24.48 16.70
C VAL A 315 -43.58 -23.86 15.44
N CYS A 316 -44.39 -23.48 14.44
CA CYS A 316 -43.90 -22.88 13.21
C CYS A 316 -43.23 -21.52 13.48
N ILE A 317 -43.81 -20.68 14.34
CA ILE A 317 -43.21 -19.40 14.73
C ILE A 317 -41.86 -19.62 15.44
N ASP A 318 -41.83 -20.55 16.41
CA ASP A 318 -40.59 -20.83 17.16
C ASP A 318 -39.47 -21.37 16.26
N GLU A 319 -39.80 -22.24 15.29
CA GLU A 319 -38.84 -22.75 14.29
C GLU A 319 -38.40 -21.68 13.30
N TYR A 320 -39.31 -20.83 12.85
CA TYR A 320 -39.01 -19.70 11.97
C TYR A 320 -38.02 -18.75 12.65
N ASP A 321 -38.32 -18.33 13.89
CA ASP A 321 -37.46 -17.44 14.66
C ASP A 321 -36.09 -18.06 14.96
N LEU A 322 -36.05 -19.37 15.22
CA LEU A 322 -34.78 -20.07 15.42
C LEU A 322 -33.96 -20.18 14.14
N PHE A 323 -34.61 -20.46 13.00
CA PHE A 323 -33.92 -20.49 11.72
C PHE A 323 -33.26 -19.15 11.41
N TYR A 324 -34.01 -18.05 11.55
CA TYR A 324 -33.48 -16.71 11.28
C TYR A 324 -32.49 -16.19 12.33
N ALA A 325 -32.45 -16.82 13.51
CA ALA A 325 -31.36 -16.59 14.46
C ALA A 325 -30.02 -17.19 13.99
N ILE A 326 -30.05 -18.18 13.08
CA ILE A 326 -28.86 -18.89 12.58
C ILE A 326 -28.56 -18.53 11.12
N PHE A 327 -29.55 -18.21 10.30
CA PHE A 327 -29.38 -17.91 8.88
C PHE A 327 -30.04 -16.58 8.53
N THR A 328 -29.44 -15.79 7.64
CA THR A 328 -30.05 -14.55 7.13
C THR A 328 -30.89 -14.77 5.88
N GLU A 329 -30.64 -15.86 5.16
CA GLU A 329 -31.29 -16.22 3.88
C GLU A 329 -31.74 -17.68 3.90
N GLY A 330 -32.56 -18.06 2.92
CA GLY A 330 -33.06 -19.43 2.76
C GLY A 330 -34.57 -19.57 2.96
N GLU A 331 -35.36 -18.63 2.43
CA GLU A 331 -36.82 -18.60 2.62
C GLU A 331 -37.50 -19.91 2.16
N GLU A 332 -37.18 -20.41 0.96
CA GLU A 332 -37.69 -21.70 0.46
C GLU A 332 -37.34 -22.87 1.40
N VAL A 333 -36.11 -22.86 1.92
CA VAL A 333 -35.59 -23.90 2.83
C VAL A 333 -36.37 -23.95 4.14
N VAL A 334 -36.77 -22.79 4.67
CA VAL A 334 -37.61 -22.69 5.87
C VAL A 334 -39.00 -23.22 5.58
N TYR A 335 -39.61 -22.83 4.47
CA TYR A 335 -40.94 -23.29 4.12
C TYR A 335 -40.99 -24.81 3.96
N ASP A 336 -39.99 -25.44 3.32
CA ASP A 336 -39.88 -26.90 3.21
C ASP A 336 -39.72 -27.60 4.58
N LEU A 337 -39.08 -26.94 5.54
CA LEU A 337 -39.00 -27.42 6.91
C LEU A 337 -40.39 -27.35 7.56
N LEU A 338 -41.04 -26.19 7.52
CA LEU A 338 -42.33 -25.94 8.16
C LEU A 338 -43.44 -26.83 7.58
N GLU A 339 -43.49 -27.01 6.26
CA GLU A 339 -44.42 -27.92 5.59
C GLU A 339 -44.22 -29.35 6.09
N GLY A 340 -42.97 -29.82 6.15
CA GLY A 340 -42.64 -31.15 6.67
C GLY A 340 -42.99 -31.34 8.16
N LEU A 341 -43.00 -30.28 8.97
CA LEU A 341 -43.43 -30.35 10.37
C LEU A 341 -44.96 -30.41 10.51
N CYS A 342 -45.70 -29.97 9.50
CA CYS A 342 -47.15 -29.96 9.45
C CYS A 342 -47.76 -31.30 9.00
N GLU A 343 -46.99 -32.20 8.38
CA GLU A 343 -47.46 -33.52 7.91
C GLU A 343 -48.24 -34.32 8.97
N PRO A 344 -47.79 -34.45 10.24
CA PRO A 344 -48.52 -35.22 11.25
C PRO A 344 -49.90 -34.64 11.57
N LEU A 345 -50.03 -33.30 11.54
CA LEU A 345 -51.32 -32.63 11.72
C LEU A 345 -52.24 -32.92 10.53
N HIS A 346 -51.70 -32.77 9.32
CA HIS A 346 -52.43 -33.01 8.08
C HIS A 346 -53.01 -34.43 8.05
N ASP A 347 -52.22 -35.45 8.40
CA ASP A 347 -52.67 -36.84 8.43
C ASP A 347 -53.81 -37.08 9.42
N VAL A 348 -53.73 -36.50 10.62
CA VAL A 348 -54.75 -36.66 11.65
C VAL A 348 -56.05 -35.95 11.27
N LEU A 349 -55.98 -34.71 10.79
CA LEU A 349 -57.16 -33.96 10.36
C LEU A 349 -57.79 -34.58 9.13
N ARG A 350 -57.00 -34.95 8.11
CA ARG A 350 -57.49 -35.63 6.91
C ARG A 350 -58.25 -36.90 7.24
N ASN A 351 -57.72 -37.73 8.14
CA ASN A 351 -58.39 -38.96 8.55
C ASN A 351 -59.75 -38.65 9.21
N ARG A 352 -59.83 -37.67 10.10
CA ARG A 352 -61.09 -37.28 10.76
C ARG A 352 -62.11 -36.68 9.79
N ILE A 353 -61.67 -35.80 8.88
CA ILE A 353 -62.53 -35.12 7.91
C ILE A 353 -63.19 -36.12 6.96
N ILE A 354 -62.43 -37.10 6.45
CA ILE A 354 -62.96 -38.12 5.51
C ILE A 354 -64.06 -38.98 6.16
N HIS A 355 -64.03 -39.17 7.47
CA HIS A 355 -65.00 -40.00 8.20
C HIS A 355 -66.16 -39.19 8.79
N GLU A 356 -66.15 -37.86 8.67
CA GLU A 356 -67.23 -37.00 9.18
C GLU A 356 -68.44 -37.05 8.24
N LYS A 357 -69.62 -37.33 8.80
CA LYS A 357 -70.86 -37.49 8.03
C LYS A 357 -71.78 -36.29 8.13
N LYS A 358 -71.51 -35.37 9.07
CA LYS A 358 -72.33 -34.18 9.30
C LYS A 358 -71.84 -33.02 8.43
N ALA A 359 -72.64 -32.64 7.44
CA ALA A 359 -72.33 -31.54 6.53
C ALA A 359 -72.20 -30.17 7.24
N GLU A 360 -72.95 -29.95 8.33
CA GLU A 360 -72.89 -28.74 9.14
C GLU A 360 -71.48 -28.53 9.75
N VAL A 361 -70.89 -29.60 10.28
CA VAL A 361 -69.54 -29.58 10.88
C VAL A 361 -68.48 -29.30 9.81
N LEU A 362 -68.64 -29.84 8.61
CA LEU A 362 -67.73 -29.57 7.49
C LEU A 362 -67.82 -28.13 7.01
N TYR A 363 -69.02 -27.55 6.97
CA TYR A 363 -69.20 -26.13 6.63
C TYR A 363 -68.57 -25.20 7.66
N GLU A 364 -68.80 -25.47 8.95
CA GLU A 364 -68.16 -24.72 10.04
C GLU A 364 -66.64 -24.88 10.02
N LEU A 365 -66.12 -26.06 9.67
CA LEU A 365 -64.69 -26.31 9.50
C LEU A 365 -64.11 -25.50 8.35
N CYS A 366 -64.78 -25.45 7.20
CA CYS A 366 -64.37 -24.62 6.07
C CYS A 366 -64.39 -23.13 6.44
N SER A 367 -65.44 -22.66 7.13
CA SER A 367 -65.52 -21.28 7.61
C SER A 367 -64.39 -20.95 8.60
N LEU A 368 -64.02 -21.91 9.45
CA LEU A 368 -62.91 -21.77 10.38
C LEU A 368 -61.55 -21.65 9.66
N LEU A 369 -61.28 -22.56 8.74
CA LEU A 369 -60.02 -22.56 7.97
C LEU A 369 -59.90 -21.31 7.10
N GLN A 370 -61.02 -20.87 6.50
CA GLN A 370 -61.07 -19.63 5.74
C GLN A 370 -60.84 -18.41 6.65
N GLY A 371 -61.44 -18.39 7.85
CA GLY A 371 -61.20 -17.34 8.84
C GLY A 371 -59.73 -17.24 9.25
N LEU A 372 -59.04 -18.37 9.41
CA LEU A 372 -57.61 -18.40 9.71
C LEU A 372 -56.77 -17.86 8.54
N SER A 373 -57.09 -18.25 7.30
CA SER A 373 -56.40 -17.73 6.11
C SER A 373 -56.60 -16.22 5.89
N SER A 374 -57.77 -15.69 6.25
CA SER A 374 -58.06 -14.26 6.17
C SER A 374 -57.37 -13.46 7.27
N GLN A 375 -57.29 -14.00 8.49
CA GLN A 375 -56.55 -13.37 9.60
C GLN A 375 -55.05 -13.27 9.28
N ASP A 376 -54.47 -14.33 8.69
CA ASP A 376 -53.08 -14.31 8.25
C ASP A 376 -52.86 -13.32 7.08
N SER A 377 -53.90 -13.00 6.30
CA SER A 377 -53.85 -11.98 5.24
C SER A 377 -53.96 -10.54 5.76
N GLU A 378 -54.61 -10.31 6.90
CA GLU A 378 -54.73 -8.99 7.54
C GLU A 378 -53.51 -8.65 8.44
N GLU A 379 -52.80 -9.67 8.95
CA GLU A 379 -51.51 -9.54 9.66
C GLU A 379 -50.30 -9.41 8.72
N SER A 380 -50.52 -9.18 7.42
CA SER A 380 -49.52 -9.09 6.32
C SER A 380 -48.59 -7.87 6.37
N GLU A 381 -48.03 -7.55 7.53
CA GLU A 381 -46.62 -7.15 7.63
C GLU A 381 -45.71 -8.35 7.98
N PHE A 382 -46.27 -9.50 8.37
CA PHE A 382 -45.55 -10.78 8.50
C PHE A 382 -45.63 -11.58 7.19
N LYS A 383 -44.48 -11.76 6.53
CA LYS A 383 -44.31 -12.61 5.34
C LYS A 383 -44.46 -14.10 5.68
N CYS A 384 -45.69 -14.57 5.86
CA CYS A 384 -46.04 -15.99 5.91
C CYS A 384 -47.23 -16.26 4.97
N THR A 385 -47.12 -15.84 3.71
CA THR A 385 -48.18 -15.97 2.70
C THR A 385 -48.18 -17.31 1.94
N GLY A 386 -47.42 -18.32 2.39
CA GLY A 386 -47.22 -19.57 1.65
C GLY A 386 -48.12 -20.75 2.04
N MET A 387 -48.74 -20.76 3.21
CA MET A 387 -49.53 -21.92 3.64
C MET A 387 -50.99 -21.82 3.16
N ILE A 388 -51.20 -22.07 1.87
CA ILE A 388 -52.52 -22.41 1.33
C ILE A 388 -52.87 -23.81 1.86
N TRP A 389 -53.52 -23.85 3.02
CA TRP A 389 -54.08 -25.08 3.56
C TRP A 389 -55.29 -25.49 2.70
N ILE A 390 -55.15 -26.65 2.05
CA ILE A 390 -56.21 -27.42 1.40
C ILE A 390 -56.64 -26.85 0.04
N SER A 391 -56.05 -27.39 -1.04
CA SER A 391 -56.80 -27.62 -2.28
C SER A 391 -57.23 -29.09 -2.35
N PRO A 392 -58.39 -29.40 -2.98
CA PRO A 392 -58.99 -30.74 -3.02
C PRO A 392 -58.10 -31.83 -3.59
#